data_AF-A0A813GBE1-F1
#
_entry.id   AF-A0A813GBE1-F1
#
_cell.length_a   1.000
_cell.length_b   1.000
_cell.length_c   1.000
_cell.angle_alpha   90.00
_cell.angle_beta   90.00
_cell.angle_gamma   90.00
#
_symmetry.space_group_name_H-M   'P 1'
#
loop_
_entity.id
_entity.type
_entity.pdbx_description
1 polymer ?
#
loop_
_entity_poly.entity_id
_entity_poly.type
_entity_poly.pdbx_seq_one_letter_code
_entity_poly.pdbx_strand_id
1 'polypeptide(L)'
;MKGDRPLPAGGKLRFLVVTAFDTRYEVGYLCSTVNEAYCRRHGYSFWPVLLTPEGMVQLAGGRHCAWGKVALLHHLNDRTAAEKAAADGIDAGAFDYVVWIDADALVLAHDTQLEHFVASAQGADLIIGEDMADTDLVNTGLLT
;
A
#
# COMPACT_ATOMS: atom_id res chain seq x y z
N MET A 1 -11.41 20.42 -7.01
CA MET A 1 -10.48 20.81 -8.09
C MET A 1 -9.36 19.79 -8.12
N LYS A 2 -9.40 18.81 -9.03
CA LYS A 2 -8.27 17.91 -9.28
C LYS A 2 -7.22 18.76 -10.00
N GLY A 3 -6.07 18.98 -9.38
CA GLY A 3 -4.91 19.47 -10.10
C GLY A 3 -4.43 18.33 -10.97
N ASP A 4 -4.64 18.43 -12.28
CA ASP A 4 -3.99 17.58 -13.26
C ASP A 4 -2.49 17.74 -13.06
N ARG A 5 -1.90 16.86 -12.25
CA ARG A 5 -0.46 16.74 -12.16
C ARG A 5 -0.07 16.02 -13.45
N PRO A 6 0.58 16.71 -14.41
CA PRO A 6 0.91 16.07 -15.67
C PRO A 6 1.74 14.83 -15.36
N LEU A 7 1.42 13.70 -16.00
CA LEU A 7 2.29 12.54 -15.98
C LEU A 7 3.70 13.03 -16.36
N PRO A 8 4.75 12.66 -15.61
CA PRO A 8 6.10 13.05 -15.98
C PRO A 8 6.33 12.68 -17.45
N ALA A 9 6.89 13.59 -18.24
CA ALA A 9 7.04 13.40 -19.69
C ALA A 9 7.88 12.14 -19.97
N GLY A 10 7.26 11.09 -20.50
CA GLY A 10 7.88 9.77 -20.69
C GLY A 10 8.14 8.96 -19.41
N GLY A 11 7.60 9.40 -18.27
CA GLY A 11 7.89 8.86 -16.95
C GLY A 11 6.95 7.73 -16.53
N LYS A 12 7.56 6.66 -16.04
CA LYS A 12 6.88 5.53 -15.39
C LYS A 12 6.09 6.04 -14.17
N LEU A 13 4.90 5.48 -13.94
CA LEU A 13 4.11 5.78 -12.74
C LEU A 13 4.90 5.38 -11.49
N ARG A 14 4.80 6.18 -10.43
CA ARG A 14 5.53 5.95 -9.17
C ARG A 14 4.58 5.34 -8.16
N PHE A 15 4.87 4.13 -7.74
CA PHE A 15 4.07 3.39 -6.77
C PHE A 15 4.80 3.29 -5.43
N LEU A 16 4.04 3.50 -4.36
CA LEU A 16 4.42 3.10 -3.01
C LEU A 16 3.57 1.90 -2.61
N VAL A 17 4.19 0.74 -2.40
CA VAL A 17 3.53 -0.45 -1.88
C VAL A 17 3.74 -0.52 -0.37
N VAL A 18 2.66 -0.65 0.40
CA VAL A 18 2.64 -0.56 1.86
C VAL A 18 2.06 -1.83 2.44
N THR A 19 2.69 -2.35 3.48
CA THR A 19 2.15 -3.42 4.33
C THR A 19 2.42 -3.09 5.79
N ALA A 20 1.63 -3.62 6.72
CA ALA A 20 1.88 -3.46 8.15
C ALA A 20 1.59 -4.74 8.92
N PHE A 21 2.48 -5.10 9.85
CA PHE A 21 2.31 -6.24 10.75
C PHE A 21 3.16 -6.08 12.01
N ASP A 22 2.85 -6.88 13.03
CA ASP A 22 3.64 -6.89 14.25
C ASP A 22 4.86 -7.83 14.16
N THR A 23 5.86 -7.58 15.00
CA THR A 23 7.13 -8.32 15.06
C THR A 23 7.00 -9.81 15.37
N ARG A 24 5.82 -10.31 15.78
CA ARG A 24 5.57 -11.73 16.03
C ARG A 24 4.86 -12.42 14.88
N TYR A 25 4.49 -11.69 13.82
CA TYR A 25 3.77 -12.25 12.70
C TYR A 25 4.72 -12.76 11.62
N GLU A 26 5.16 -14.02 11.76
CA GLU A 26 6.16 -14.65 10.89
C GLU A 26 5.77 -14.66 9.40
N VAL A 27 4.49 -14.89 9.11
CA VAL A 27 3.95 -14.87 7.73
C VAL A 27 4.17 -13.50 7.08
N GLY A 28 4.09 -12.42 7.86
CA GLY A 28 4.36 -11.05 7.42
C GLY A 28 5.75 -10.89 6.82
N TYR A 29 6.77 -11.46 7.46
CA TYR A 29 8.15 -11.38 6.97
C TYR A 29 8.35 -12.10 5.63
N LEU A 30 7.74 -13.28 5.48
CA LEU A 30 7.82 -14.07 4.25
C LEU A 30 7.18 -13.31 3.08
N CYS A 31 5.93 -12.85 3.26
CA CYS A 31 5.21 -12.11 2.22
C CYS A 31 5.91 -10.79 1.90
N SER A 32 6.36 -10.06 2.92
CA SER A 32 7.10 -8.81 2.78
C SER A 32 8.36 -8.97 1.93
N THR A 33 9.12 -10.05 2.13
CA THR A 33 10.33 -10.35 1.32
C THR A 33 9.99 -10.54 -0.16
N VAL A 34 8.91 -11.26 -0.47
CA VAL A 34 8.45 -11.48 -1.85
C VAL A 34 7.98 -10.16 -2.48
N ASN A 35 7.20 -9.38 -1.75
CA ASN A 35 6.64 -8.10 -2.21
C ASN A 35 7.74 -7.06 -2.42
N GLU A 36 8.75 -6.99 -1.54
CA GLU A 36 9.94 -6.15 -1.72
C GLU A 36 10.71 -6.53 -2.99
N ALA A 37 10.91 -7.84 -3.22
CA ALA A 37 11.57 -8.32 -4.43
C ALA A 37 10.81 -7.95 -5.71
N TYR A 38 9.48 -8.02 -5.68
CA TYR A 38 8.61 -7.53 -6.74
C TYR A 38 8.77 -6.02 -6.98
N CYS A 39 8.71 -5.22 -5.92
CA CYS A 39 8.85 -3.76 -6.01
C CYS A 39 10.22 -3.38 -6.59
N ARG A 40 11.30 -3.98 -6.10
CA ARG A 40 12.66 -3.75 -6.58
C ARG A 40 12.83 -4.12 -8.05
N ARG A 41 12.22 -5.22 -8.51
CA ARG A 41 12.26 -5.64 -9.93
C ARG A 41 11.69 -4.57 -10.86
N HIS A 42 10.62 -3.90 -10.44
CA HIS A 42 9.91 -2.94 -11.28
C HIS A 42 10.24 -1.48 -10.97
N GLY A 43 11.08 -1.21 -9.97
CA GLY A 43 11.45 0.15 -9.57
C GLY A 43 10.36 0.88 -8.77
N TYR A 44 9.51 0.13 -8.06
CA TYR A 44 8.54 0.68 -7.11
C TYR A 44 9.18 0.84 -5.72
N SER A 45 8.62 1.71 -4.90
CA SER A 45 8.98 1.81 -3.48
C SER A 45 8.16 0.83 -2.65
N PHE A 46 8.79 0.26 -1.63
CA PHE A 46 8.16 -0.66 -0.70
C PHE A 46 8.38 -0.16 0.73
N TRP A 47 7.30 -0.10 1.51
CA TRP A 47 7.34 0.34 2.90
C TRP A 47 6.68 -0.70 3.81
N PRO A 48 7.49 -1.57 4.46
CA PRO A 48 7.01 -2.48 5.48
C PRO A 48 6.95 -1.75 6.84
N VAL A 49 5.74 -1.50 7.33
CA VAL A 49 5.50 -0.92 8.65
C VAL A 49 5.54 -2.04 9.69
N LEU A 50 6.70 -2.21 10.32
CA LEU A 50 6.92 -3.22 11.35
C LEU A 50 6.79 -2.59 12.74
N LEU A 51 5.80 -3.04 13.51
CA LEU A 51 5.52 -2.52 14.85
C LEU A 51 5.60 -3.62 15.91
N THR A 52 5.68 -3.27 17.19
CA THR A 52 5.36 -4.24 18.24
C THR A 52 3.86 -4.57 18.22
N PRO A 53 3.43 -5.66 18.86
CA PRO A 53 2.01 -5.96 19.02
C PRO A 53 1.21 -4.80 19.63
N GLU A 54 1.79 -4.14 20.63
CA GLU A 54 1.19 -2.97 21.28
C GLU A 54 1.09 -1.79 20.31
N GLY A 55 2.11 -1.59 19.47
CA GLY A 55 2.12 -0.58 18.42
C GLY A 55 1.03 -0.82 17.37
N MET A 56 0.80 -2.07 16.95
CA MET A 56 -0.31 -2.41 16.03
C MET A 56 -1.68 -2.10 16.63
N VAL A 57 -1.88 -2.38 17.92
CA VAL A 57 -3.14 -2.05 18.62
C VAL A 57 -3.33 -0.53 18.70
N GLN A 58 -2.26 0.22 18.97
CA GLN A 58 -2.30 1.68 18.99
C GLN A 58 -2.60 2.25 17.61
N LEU A 59 -1.96 1.73 16.56
CA LEU A 59 -2.21 2.12 15.17
C LEU A 59 -3.67 1.89 14.76
N ALA A 60 -4.25 0.75 15.18
CA ALA A 60 -5.65 0.43 14.93
C ALA A 60 -6.65 1.26 15.78
N GLY A 61 -6.16 2.11 16.70
CA GLY A 61 -6.99 2.92 17.58
C GLY A 61 -7.88 2.10 18.50
N GLY A 62 -7.38 0.95 18.98
CA GLY A 62 -8.12 0.02 19.84
C GLY A 62 -9.14 -0.86 19.10
N ARG A 63 -9.22 -0.78 17.77
CA ARG A 63 -9.98 -1.73 16.93
C ARG A 63 -9.12 -2.97 16.60
N HIS A 64 -9.71 -3.91 15.87
CA HIS A 64 -8.96 -5.02 15.28
C HIS A 64 -7.79 -4.51 14.41
N CYS A 65 -6.64 -5.17 14.44
CA CYS A 65 -5.40 -4.71 13.80
C CYS A 65 -5.53 -4.42 12.30
N ALA A 66 -6.46 -5.10 11.61
CA ALA A 66 -6.79 -4.82 10.21
C ALA A 66 -7.21 -3.36 9.95
N TRP A 67 -7.72 -2.64 10.95
CA TRP A 67 -8.06 -1.21 10.85
C TRP A 67 -6.85 -0.29 10.81
N GLY A 68 -5.65 -0.77 11.15
CA GLY A 68 -4.41 0.03 11.09
C GLY A 68 -4.15 0.61 9.69
N LYS A 69 -4.60 -0.08 8.63
CA LYS A 69 -4.52 0.39 7.24
C LYS A 69 -5.20 1.75 7.04
N VAL A 70 -6.33 2.00 7.71
CA VAL A 70 -7.06 3.27 7.60
C VAL A 70 -6.24 4.42 8.19
N ALA A 71 -5.61 4.20 9.35
CA ALA A 71 -4.75 5.21 9.97
C ALA A 71 -3.54 5.55 9.09
N LEU A 72 -2.89 4.52 8.52
CA LEU A 72 -1.74 4.70 7.62
C LEU A 72 -2.12 5.40 6.31
N LEU A 73 -3.21 4.98 5.66
CA LEU A 73 -3.68 5.61 4.43
C LEU A 73 -4.10 7.07 4.67
N HIS A 74 -4.75 7.36 5.80
CA HIS A 74 -5.06 8.75 6.18
C HIS A 74 -3.78 9.57 6.39
N HIS A 75 -2.77 9.01 7.05
CA HIS A 75 -1.47 9.65 7.24
C HIS A 75 -0.79 9.98 5.90
N LEU A 76 -0.78 9.03 4.96
CA LEU A 76 -0.20 9.21 3.62
C LEU A 76 -0.96 10.23 2.76
N ASN A 77 -2.27 10.36 2.95
CA ASN A 77 -3.09 11.29 2.18
C ASN A 77 -3.13 12.72 2.76
N ASP A 78 -2.80 12.90 4.04
CA ASP A 78 -2.80 14.20 4.70
C ASP A 78 -1.58 15.05 4.27
N ARG A 79 -1.81 15.89 3.25
CA ARG A 79 -0.81 16.82 2.72
C ARG A 79 -0.37 17.92 3.69
N THR A 80 -1.13 18.17 4.78
CA THR A 80 -0.69 19.08 5.86
C THR A 80 0.20 18.39 6.89
N ALA A 81 0.22 17.05 6.88
CA ALA A 81 1.12 16.21 7.67
C ALA A 81 2.37 15.76 6.89
N ALA A 82 2.66 16.36 5.71
CA ALA A 82 3.88 16.10 4.94
C ALA A 82 5.17 16.34 5.76
N GLU A 83 5.11 17.18 6.80
CA GLU A 83 6.20 17.39 7.76
C GLU A 83 6.35 16.25 8.78
N LYS A 84 5.30 15.42 9.01
CA LYS A 84 5.33 14.24 9.90
C LYS A 84 5.67 12.95 9.17
N ALA A 85 5.26 12.77 7.92
CA ALA A 85 5.64 11.59 7.11
C ALA A 85 7.17 11.51 6.85
N ALA A 86 7.84 12.67 6.91
CA ALA A 86 9.31 12.76 6.92
C ALA A 86 9.98 12.01 8.08
N ALA A 87 9.27 11.74 9.20
CA ALA A 87 9.80 10.98 10.33
C ALA A 87 10.07 9.51 10.00
N ASP A 88 9.33 8.94 9.04
CA ASP A 88 9.51 7.57 8.56
C ASP A 88 10.24 7.51 7.20
N GLY A 89 10.73 8.67 6.71
CA GLY A 89 11.49 8.78 5.47
C GLY A 89 10.67 8.61 4.17
N ILE A 90 9.34 8.63 4.26
CA ILE A 90 8.43 8.46 3.12
C ILE A 90 7.80 9.81 2.76
N ASP A 91 8.14 10.35 1.58
CA ASP A 91 7.41 11.47 0.99
C ASP A 91 6.25 10.94 0.15
N ALA A 92 5.04 10.88 0.73
CA ALA A 92 3.84 10.45 0.01
C ALA A 92 3.57 11.29 -1.27
N GLY A 93 4.02 12.55 -1.29
CA GLY A 93 3.89 13.44 -2.45
C GLY A 93 4.77 13.02 -3.65
N ALA A 94 5.77 12.16 -3.42
CA ALA A 94 6.65 11.61 -4.43
C ALA A 94 6.04 10.44 -5.22
N PHE A 95 4.85 9.98 -4.85
CA PHE A 95 4.17 8.86 -5.50
C PHE A 95 2.90 9.32 -6.22
N ASP A 96 2.53 8.57 -7.25
CA ASP A 96 1.29 8.75 -8.00
C ASP A 96 0.18 7.84 -7.44
N TYR A 97 0.57 6.67 -6.92
CA TYR A 97 -0.33 5.67 -6.33
C TYR A 97 0.25 5.10 -5.04
N VAL A 98 -0.63 4.79 -4.09
CA VAL A 98 -0.33 4.02 -2.88
C VAL A 98 -1.07 2.69 -2.98
N VAL A 99 -0.33 1.59 -3.00
CA VAL A 99 -0.89 0.24 -3.00
C VAL A 99 -0.79 -0.32 -1.58
N TRP A 100 -1.93 -0.65 -0.98
CA TRP A 100 -1.97 -1.41 0.26
C TRP A 100 -1.99 -2.90 -0.05
N ILE A 101 -1.16 -3.68 0.64
CA ILE A 101 -1.17 -5.15 0.63
C ILE A 101 -1.12 -5.69 2.07
N ASP A 102 -2.09 -6.52 2.44
CA ASP A 102 -2.12 -7.19 3.76
C ASP A 102 -0.87 -8.06 3.94
N ALA A 103 -0.46 -8.25 5.19
CA ALA A 103 0.81 -8.90 5.53
C ALA A 103 0.85 -10.41 5.18
N ASP A 104 -0.30 -11.02 4.95
CA ASP A 104 -0.45 -12.40 4.50
C ASP A 104 -0.72 -12.53 3.00
N ALA A 105 -0.70 -11.42 2.26
CA ALA A 105 -0.81 -11.40 0.81
C ALA A 105 0.57 -11.21 0.16
N LEU A 106 0.84 -11.99 -0.89
CA LEU A 106 2.10 -11.94 -1.64
C LEU A 106 1.86 -11.98 -3.15
N VAL A 107 2.73 -11.30 -3.90
CA VAL A 107 2.69 -11.29 -5.36
C VAL A 107 3.20 -12.62 -5.92
N LEU A 108 2.39 -13.27 -6.77
CA LEU A 108 2.77 -14.49 -7.47
C LEU A 108 3.20 -14.23 -8.92
N ALA A 109 2.51 -13.34 -9.62
CA ALA A 109 2.77 -13.00 -11.02
C ALA A 109 3.79 -11.86 -11.14
N HIS A 110 5.07 -12.14 -10.88
CA HIS A 110 6.14 -11.13 -10.84
C HIS A 110 6.40 -10.40 -12.17
N ASP A 111 5.90 -10.92 -13.30
CA ASP A 111 6.05 -10.27 -14.60
C ASP A 111 4.97 -9.21 -14.87
N THR A 112 3.86 -9.23 -14.14
CA THR A 112 2.76 -8.27 -14.29
C THR A 112 3.07 -6.99 -13.51
N GLN A 113 3.06 -5.85 -14.19
CA GLN A 113 3.34 -4.53 -13.62
C GLN A 113 2.07 -3.86 -13.05
N LEU A 114 2.22 -3.03 -12.01
CA LEU A 114 1.11 -2.29 -11.39
C LEU A 114 0.40 -1.34 -12.36
N GLU A 115 1.14 -0.78 -13.31
CA GLU A 115 0.63 0.05 -14.39
C GLU A 115 -0.45 -0.65 -15.22
N HIS A 116 -0.39 -1.97 -15.32
CA HIS A 116 -1.40 -2.74 -16.05
C HIS A 116 -2.78 -2.63 -15.39
N PHE A 117 -2.83 -2.68 -14.05
CA PHE A 117 -4.09 -2.57 -13.31
C PHE A 117 -4.63 -1.14 -13.36
N VAL A 118 -3.76 -0.13 -13.21
CA VAL A 118 -4.15 1.28 -13.34
C VAL A 118 -4.70 1.60 -14.73
N ALA A 119 -4.05 1.13 -15.79
CA ALA A 119 -4.53 1.32 -17.16
C ALA A 119 -5.90 0.65 -17.37
N SER A 120 -6.10 -0.54 -16.80
CA SER A 120 -7.35 -1.30 -16.89
C SER A 120 -8.51 -0.64 -16.11
N ALA A 121 -8.20 0.15 -15.08
CA ALA A 121 -9.19 0.82 -14.24
C ALA A 121 -9.79 2.10 -14.85
N GLN A 122 -9.35 2.49 -16.06
CA GLN A 122 -9.96 3.58 -16.86
C GLN A 122 -10.13 4.91 -16.10
N GLY A 123 -9.18 5.26 -15.23
CA GLY A 123 -9.19 6.52 -14.49
C GLY A 123 -9.95 6.48 -13.16
N ALA A 124 -10.25 5.29 -12.63
CA ALA A 124 -10.75 5.15 -11.26
C ALA A 124 -9.73 5.71 -10.24
N ASP A 125 -10.25 6.39 -9.22
CA ASP A 125 -9.45 6.91 -8.09
C ASP A 125 -9.14 5.81 -7.05
N LEU A 126 -9.79 4.66 -7.15
CA LEU A 126 -9.65 3.53 -6.23
C LEU A 126 -9.88 2.21 -6.98
N ILE A 127 -8.95 1.28 -6.84
CA ILE A 127 -8.98 -0.08 -7.38
C ILE A 127 -8.93 -1.04 -6.19
N ILE A 128 -9.88 -1.96 -6.10
CA ILE A 128 -9.99 -2.93 -4.99
C ILE A 128 -10.04 -4.33 -5.59
N GLY A 129 -9.41 -5.29 -4.92
CA GLY A 129 -9.52 -6.69 -5.27
C GLY A 129 -10.95 -7.23 -5.10
N GLU A 130 -11.39 -8.04 -6.05
CA GLU A 130 -12.58 -8.89 -5.87
C GLU A 130 -12.30 -9.91 -4.77
N ASP A 131 -13.28 -10.14 -3.88
CA ASP A 131 -13.20 -11.28 -2.96
C ASP A 131 -13.83 -12.51 -3.63
N MET A 132 -13.17 -13.64 -3.50
CA MET A 132 -13.69 -14.92 -4.01
C MET A 132 -14.56 -15.64 -2.97
N ALA A 133 -14.69 -15.08 -1.76
CA ALA A 133 -15.55 -15.60 -0.71
C ALA A 133 -17.04 -15.29 -0.98
N ASP A 134 -17.91 -16.26 -0.69
CA ASP A 134 -19.36 -16.10 -0.87
C ASP A 134 -20.00 -15.09 0.11
N THR A 135 -19.25 -14.65 1.12
CA THR A 135 -19.75 -13.77 2.20
C THR A 135 -19.46 -12.30 1.98
N ASP A 136 -18.49 -11.97 1.13
CA ASP A 136 -17.94 -10.63 0.98
C ASP A 136 -17.79 -10.30 -0.51
N LEU A 137 -18.19 -9.09 -0.91
CA LEU A 137 -18.14 -8.67 -2.32
C LEU A 137 -16.78 -8.10 -2.72
N VAL A 138 -15.95 -7.70 -1.74
CA VAL A 138 -14.70 -6.98 -1.96
C VAL A 138 -13.67 -7.38 -0.93
N ASN A 139 -12.43 -7.51 -1.37
CA ASN A 139 -11.29 -7.80 -0.52
C ASN A 139 -10.44 -6.53 -0.35
N THR A 140 -10.41 -5.99 0.86
CA THR A 140 -9.59 -4.79 1.17
C THR A 140 -8.16 -5.13 1.60
N GLY A 141 -7.76 -6.39 1.46
CA GLY A 141 -6.38 -6.83 1.63
C GLY A 141 -5.47 -6.45 0.48
N LEU A 142 -6.04 -6.02 -0.66
CA LEU A 142 -5.32 -5.39 -1.77
C LEU A 142 -6.14 -4.23 -2.33
N LEU A 143 -5.59 -3.02 -2.29
CA LEU A 143 -6.22 -1.84 -2.90
C LEU A 143 -5.18 -0.81 -3.33
N THR A 144 -5.51 0.04 -4.31
CA THR A 144 -4.67 1.16 -4.75
C THR A 144 -5.47 2.35 -5.25
#